data_AF-A0A9Q9HPE4-F1
#
_entry.id   AF-A0A9Q9HPE4-F1
#
_cell.length_a   1.000
_cell.length_b   1.000
_cell.length_c   1.000
_cell.angle_alpha   90.00
_cell.angle_beta   90.00
_cell.angle_gamma   90.00
#
_symmetry.space_group_name_H-M   'P 1'
#
loop_
_entity.id
_entity.type
_entity.pdbx_description
1 polymer ?
#
loop_
_entity_poly.entity_id
_entity_poly.type
_entity_poly.pdbx_seq_one_letter_code
_entity_poly.pdbx_strand_id
1 'polypeptide(L)'
;MPSKNDLSLFKPGATSVPEQPVEPKKPNKPVKQVKPAESKSILSPRKPGRKPKPAAEKETEIVALKLTPSELAVLEEKAGLAPKSTYLKHILRTKTDVFE
;
A
#
# COMPACT_ATOMS: atom_id res chain seq x y z
N MET A 1 32.79 2.72 -26.98
CA MET A 1 31.32 2.48 -27.05
C MET A 1 30.68 3.09 -25.81
N PRO A 2 29.82 4.12 -25.95
CA PRO A 2 29.09 4.73 -24.83
C PRO A 2 27.99 3.82 -24.26
N SER A 3 27.75 3.94 -22.96
CA SER A 3 27.06 3.00 -22.07
C SER A 3 25.53 3.01 -22.15
N LYS A 4 24.94 1.82 -21.98
CA LYS A 4 23.53 1.44 -22.18
C LYS A 4 22.50 1.97 -21.17
N ASN A 5 22.68 3.09 -20.50
CA ASN A 5 21.61 3.68 -19.68
C ASN A 5 21.86 5.16 -19.44
N ASP A 6 21.40 6.00 -20.38
CA ASP A 6 21.43 7.45 -20.25
C ASP A 6 19.98 7.93 -20.07
N LEU A 7 19.64 8.37 -18.85
CA LEU A 7 18.29 8.79 -18.44
C LEU A 7 17.93 10.22 -18.91
N SER A 8 18.69 10.76 -19.87
CA SER A 8 18.50 12.09 -20.43
C SER A 8 17.21 12.28 -21.24
N LEU A 9 16.44 11.20 -21.46
CA LEU A 9 15.15 11.23 -22.16
C LEU A 9 13.93 11.56 -21.29
N PHE A 10 14.09 11.67 -19.96
CA PHE A 10 13.01 12.08 -19.06
C PHE A 10 13.18 13.52 -18.59
N LYS A 11 13.06 14.48 -19.52
CA LYS A 11 12.75 15.88 -19.18
C LYS A 11 11.37 16.24 -19.73
N PRO A 12 10.38 16.55 -18.88
CA PRO A 12 9.09 17.02 -19.33
C PRO A 12 9.17 18.54 -19.55
N GLY A 13 9.04 19.00 -20.78
CA GLY A 13 8.79 20.42 -21.07
C GLY A 13 9.41 20.92 -22.36
N ALA A 14 8.59 21.66 -23.12
CA ALA A 14 8.92 22.49 -24.29
C ALA A 14 9.00 21.78 -25.66
N THR A 15 7.81 21.59 -26.23
CA THR A 15 7.40 22.11 -27.55
C THR A 15 8.50 22.75 -28.43
N SER A 16 8.82 22.14 -29.58
CA SER A 16 8.68 22.72 -30.94
C SER A 16 9.28 21.80 -32.01
N VAL A 17 8.60 21.78 -33.16
CA VAL A 17 8.78 20.93 -34.36
C VAL A 17 9.92 21.48 -35.24
N PRO A 18 10.68 20.63 -35.98
CA PRO A 18 10.59 20.59 -37.46
C PRO A 18 10.71 19.14 -38.01
N GLU A 19 9.74 18.61 -38.77
CA GLU A 19 9.56 18.74 -40.24
C GLU A 19 10.17 17.55 -41.03
N GLN A 20 9.33 16.50 -41.23
CA GLN A 20 9.11 15.63 -42.42
C GLN A 20 10.29 14.84 -43.09
N PRO A 21 10.07 13.69 -43.82
CA PRO A 21 8.86 13.28 -44.56
C PRO A 21 8.39 11.82 -44.43
N VAL A 22 7.20 11.60 -44.99
CA VAL A 22 6.27 10.47 -44.88
C VAL A 22 6.56 9.35 -45.90
N GLU A 23 6.49 8.08 -45.50
CA GLU A 23 6.16 6.96 -46.39
C GLU A 23 5.05 6.06 -45.77
N PRO A 24 4.01 5.66 -46.52
CA PRO A 24 2.79 5.08 -45.97
C PRO A 24 2.76 3.54 -46.00
N LYS A 25 2.35 2.89 -44.90
CA LYS A 25 1.92 1.47 -44.92
C LYS A 25 0.53 1.29 -44.28
N LYS A 26 -0.35 0.63 -45.06
CA LYS A 26 -1.78 0.32 -44.83
C LYS A 26 -1.99 -0.83 -43.79
N PRO A 27 -3.23 -1.32 -43.54
CA PRO A 27 -4.16 -0.90 -42.49
C PRO A 27 -4.43 -2.01 -41.45
N ASN A 28 -4.56 -1.63 -40.16
CA ASN A 28 -4.89 -2.59 -39.09
C ASN A 28 -6.41 -2.84 -38.98
N LYS A 29 -6.77 -4.11 -38.79
CA LYS A 29 -8.13 -4.69 -38.73
C LYS A 29 -9.02 -4.06 -37.62
N PRO A 30 -10.36 -4.00 -37.78
CA PRO A 30 -11.24 -3.38 -36.81
C PRO A 30 -11.40 -4.23 -35.54
N VAL A 31 -11.12 -3.61 -34.39
CA VAL A 31 -11.34 -4.19 -33.05
C VAL A 31 -12.83 -4.15 -32.72
N LYS A 32 -13.39 -5.32 -32.38
CA LYS A 32 -14.79 -5.50 -31.98
C LYS A 32 -15.03 -4.83 -30.62
N GLN A 33 -15.90 -3.83 -30.57
CA GLN A 33 -16.27 -3.14 -29.33
C GLN A 33 -17.12 -4.05 -28.44
N VAL A 34 -16.65 -4.38 -27.24
CA VAL A 34 -17.44 -5.04 -26.20
C VAL A 34 -18.19 -3.95 -25.43
N LYS A 35 -19.52 -4.01 -25.45
CA LYS A 35 -20.38 -3.08 -24.69
C LYS A 35 -20.15 -3.27 -23.18
N PRO A 36 -19.91 -2.21 -22.40
CA PRO A 36 -19.80 -2.34 -20.96
C PRO A 36 -21.17 -2.69 -20.36
N ALA A 37 -21.19 -3.74 -19.52
CA ALA A 37 -22.34 -4.12 -18.73
C ALA A 37 -22.73 -2.98 -17.78
N GLU A 38 -24.03 -2.74 -17.66
CA GLU A 38 -24.64 -1.71 -16.82
C GLU A 38 -24.04 -1.69 -15.41
N SER A 39 -23.44 -0.57 -15.04
CA SER A 39 -22.82 -0.39 -13.72
C SER A 39 -23.92 -0.30 -12.67
N LYS A 40 -23.88 -1.22 -11.70
CA LYS A 40 -24.74 -1.15 -10.50
C LYS A 40 -24.57 0.23 -9.86
N SER A 41 -25.69 0.94 -9.71
CA SER A 41 -25.74 2.30 -9.18
C SER A 41 -24.96 2.43 -7.86
N ILE A 42 -23.96 3.32 -7.87
CA ILE A 42 -23.13 3.71 -6.72
C ILE A 42 -23.98 4.41 -5.64
N LEU A 43 -25.21 4.83 -5.99
CA LEU A 43 -26.11 5.65 -5.18
C LEU A 43 -26.99 4.83 -4.22
N SER A 44 -26.78 3.51 -4.13
CA SER A 44 -27.51 2.68 -3.17
C SER A 44 -26.98 2.94 -1.75
N PRO A 45 -27.83 3.31 -0.76
CA PRO A 45 -27.37 3.56 0.60
C PRO A 45 -26.73 2.28 1.18
N ARG A 46 -25.44 2.37 1.52
CA ARG A 46 -24.70 1.26 2.15
C ARG A 46 -25.25 1.03 3.55
N LYS A 47 -25.53 -0.23 3.90
CA LYS A 47 -25.90 -0.59 5.27
C LYS A 47 -24.80 -0.13 6.23
N PRO A 48 -25.11 0.60 7.32
CA PRO A 48 -24.10 1.03 8.26
C PRO A 48 -23.40 -0.20 8.89
N GLY A 49 -22.08 -0.11 9.02
CA GLY A 49 -21.25 -1.15 9.61
C GLY A 49 -21.46 -1.29 11.13
N ARG A 50 -20.62 -2.10 11.78
CA ARG A 50 -20.65 -2.27 13.24
C ARG A 50 -20.43 -0.92 13.93
N LYS A 51 -21.15 -0.71 15.05
CA LYS A 51 -20.95 0.46 15.91
C LYS A 51 -19.50 0.53 16.37
N PRO A 52 -18.87 1.72 16.38
CA PRO A 52 -17.50 1.87 16.87
C PRO A 52 -17.42 1.52 18.35
N LYS A 53 -16.28 0.98 18.78
CA LYS A 53 -16.01 0.69 20.19
C LYS A 53 -16.04 1.98 21.04
N PRO A 54 -16.49 1.90 22.31
CA PRO A 54 -16.45 3.05 23.22
C PRO A 54 -15.01 3.52 23.41
N ALA A 55 -14.83 4.81 23.69
CA ALA A 55 -13.50 5.41 23.80
C ALA A 55 -12.62 4.75 24.89
N ALA A 56 -13.23 4.27 25.98
CA ALA A 56 -12.54 3.57 27.06
C ALA A 56 -11.92 2.22 26.64
N GLU A 57 -12.45 1.58 25.59
CA GLU A 57 -11.90 0.32 25.06
C GLU A 57 -10.89 0.54 23.92
N LYS A 58 -10.60 1.81 23.59
CA LYS A 58 -9.63 2.15 22.56
C LYS A 58 -8.23 2.19 23.15
N GLU A 59 -7.30 1.58 22.42
CA GLU A 59 -5.88 1.55 22.74
C GLU A 59 -5.29 2.93 22.43
N THR A 60 -5.24 3.81 23.43
CA THR A 60 -4.94 5.23 23.23
C THR A 60 -3.60 5.64 23.86
N GLU A 61 -3.06 4.83 24.77
CA GLU A 61 -1.82 5.13 25.49
C GLU A 61 -0.59 4.56 24.75
N ILE A 62 0.48 5.38 24.70
CA ILE A 62 1.76 5.02 24.06
C ILE A 62 2.79 4.76 25.16
N VAL A 63 3.35 3.56 25.17
CA VAL A 63 4.47 3.18 26.06
C VAL A 63 5.72 2.99 25.22
N ALA A 64 6.78 3.75 25.54
CA ALA A 64 8.09 3.62 24.90
C ALA A 64 9.01 2.72 25.74
N LEU A 65 9.52 1.65 25.13
CA LEU A 65 10.49 0.74 25.75
C LEU A 65 11.83 0.87 25.05
N LYS A 66 12.91 1.01 25.82
CA LYS A 66 14.28 0.94 25.31
C LYS A 66 14.75 -0.51 25.43
N LEU A 67 15.12 -1.09 24.30
CA LEU A 67 15.63 -2.47 24.22
C LEU A 67 17.04 -2.43 23.64
N THR A 68 17.84 -3.41 24.05
CA THR A 68 19.15 -3.65 23.43
C THR A 68 18.98 -4.31 22.05
N PRO A 69 19.97 -4.21 21.14
CA PRO A 69 19.89 -4.85 19.83
C PRO A 69 19.76 -6.38 19.92
N SER A 70 20.38 -7.01 20.92
CA SER A 70 20.28 -8.45 21.17
C SER A 70 18.86 -8.87 21.55
N GLU A 71 18.19 -8.10 22.41
CA GLU A 71 16.80 -8.36 22.81
C GLU A 71 15.82 -8.13 21.65
N LEU A 72 16.11 -7.14 20.79
CA LEU A 72 15.29 -6.89 19.60
C LEU A 72 15.31 -8.06 18.62
N ALA A 73 16.48 -8.68 18.38
CA ALA A 73 16.59 -9.85 17.51
C ALA A 73 15.76 -11.03 18.04
N VAL A 74 15.87 -11.30 19.35
CA VAL A 74 15.07 -12.36 20.01
C VAL A 74 13.57 -12.07 19.95
N LEU A 75 13.19 -10.79 20.04
CA LEU A 75 11.80 -10.38 19.90
C LEU A 75 11.27 -10.56 18.48
N GLU A 76 12.08 -10.30 17.46
CA GLU A 76 11.71 -10.52 16.05
C GLU A 76 11.53 -12.00 15.74
N GLU A 77 12.45 -12.85 16.21
CA GLU A 77 12.35 -14.30 16.06
C GLU A 77 11.10 -14.86 16.72
N LYS A 78 10.78 -14.40 17.94
CA LYS A 78 9.61 -14.88 18.69
C LYS A 78 8.29 -14.30 18.18
N ALA A 79 8.30 -13.06 17.69
CA ALA A 79 7.10 -12.42 17.12
C ALA A 79 6.76 -13.01 15.75
N GLY A 80 7.76 -13.40 14.97
CA GLY A 80 7.60 -14.03 13.66
C GLY A 80 6.79 -13.15 12.71
N LEU A 81 5.53 -13.53 12.47
CA LEU A 81 4.60 -12.80 11.59
C LEU A 81 3.89 -11.63 12.29
N ALA A 82 3.78 -11.65 13.62
CA ALA A 82 3.06 -10.63 14.36
C ALA A 82 3.92 -9.36 14.55
N PRO A 83 3.31 -8.16 14.52
CA PRO A 83 4.01 -6.94 14.92
C PRO A 83 4.54 -7.06 16.35
N LYS A 84 5.75 -6.52 16.61
CA LYS A 84 6.40 -6.53 17.94
C LYS A 84 5.47 -6.05 19.06
N SER A 85 4.72 -4.98 18.79
CA SER A 85 3.74 -4.42 19.73
C SER A 85 2.61 -5.38 20.07
N THR A 86 2.10 -6.13 19.08
CA THR A 86 1.03 -7.11 19.27
C THR A 86 1.53 -8.31 20.08
N TYR A 87 2.75 -8.78 19.78
CA TYR A 87 3.38 -9.87 20.51
C TYR A 87 3.63 -9.52 21.98
N LEU A 88 4.21 -8.35 22.24
CA LEU A 88 4.42 -7.86 23.60
C LEU A 88 3.10 -7.69 24.35
N LYS A 89 2.11 -7.10 23.71
CA LYS A 89 0.77 -6.94 24.31
C LYS A 89 0.12 -8.27 24.66
N HIS A 90 0.28 -9.28 23.80
CA HIS A 90 -0.21 -10.62 24.07
C HIS A 90 0.46 -11.20 25.31
N ILE A 91 1.80 -11.17 25.38
CA ILE A 91 2.55 -11.64 26.55
C ILE A 91 2.08 -10.94 27.82
N LEU A 92 1.97 -9.61 27.79
CA LEU A 92 1.59 -8.83 28.97
C LEU A 92 0.17 -9.15 29.47
N ARG A 93 -0.70 -9.69 28.61
CA ARG A 93 -2.07 -10.09 28.98
C ARG A 93 -2.21 -11.55 29.36
N THR A 94 -1.34 -12.43 28.85
CA THR A 94 -1.49 -13.88 29.02
C THR A 94 -0.49 -14.50 29.97
N LYS A 95 0.66 -13.86 30.18
CA LYS A 95 1.78 -14.40 30.98
C LYS A 95 2.12 -13.54 32.19
N THR A 96 1.53 -12.37 32.32
CA THR A 96 1.80 -11.45 33.42
C THR A 96 0.50 -10.91 33.97
N ASP A 97 0.40 -10.80 35.30
CA ASP A 97 -0.79 -10.25 35.98
C ASP A 97 -0.74 -8.72 36.10
N VAL A 98 -0.07 -8.05 35.17
CA VAL A 98 0.15 -6.58 35.22
C VAL A 98 -1.15 -5.79 35.04
N PHE A 99 -2.21 -6.44 34.53
CA PHE A 99 -3.50 -5.82 34.22
C PHE A 99 -4.70 -6.46 34.94
N GLU A 100 -4.46 -7.35 35.93
CA GLU A 100 -5.50 -7.89 36.83
C GLU A 100 -5.56 -7.14 38.17
#